data_AF-A0A4Y2E4R9-F1
#
_entry.id   AF-A0A4Y2E4R9-F1
#
_cell.length_a   1.000
_cell.length_b   1.000
_cell.length_c   1.000
_cell.angle_alpha   90.00
_cell.angle_beta   90.00
_cell.angle_gamma   90.00
#
_symmetry.space_group_name_H-M   'P 1'
#
loop_
_entity.id
_entity.type
_entity.pdbx_description
1 polymer ?
#
loop_
_entity_poly.entity_id
_entity_poly.type
_entity_poly.pdbx_seq_one_letter_code
_entity_poly.pdbx_strand_id
1 'polypeptide(L)'
;MGECIRQSFEDDNERRVEFCEFILQNVSQDENFLMRFVFSNDATFHLIGEVSSNSVGIWCMEQPHEIVQHERASTKDNVFVHFLGKRCMTSFSSQRPLLRE
;
A
#
# COMPACT_ATOMS: atom_id res chain seq x y z
N MET A 1 -4.76 -15.23 -12.28
CA MET A 1 -4.58 -14.36 -11.11
C MET A 1 -4.97 -15.17 -9.89
N GLY A 2 -4.00 -15.60 -9.09
CA GLY A 2 -4.28 -16.26 -7.82
C GLY A 2 -4.44 -15.20 -6.73
N GLU A 3 -5.53 -15.24 -5.99
CA GLU A 3 -5.71 -14.38 -4.83
C GLU A 3 -4.67 -14.77 -3.77
N CYS A 4 -3.83 -13.81 -3.37
CA CYS A 4 -2.94 -13.97 -2.24
C CYS A 4 -3.78 -13.85 -0.95
N ILE A 5 -4.51 -14.91 -0.61
CA ILE A 5 -5.23 -15.00 0.65
C ILE A 5 -4.17 -15.28 1.72
N ARG A 6 -3.87 -14.28 2.54
CA ARG A 6 -2.99 -14.46 3.69
C ARG A 6 -3.66 -15.46 4.63
N GLN A 7 -2.99 -16.57 4.94
CA GLN A 7 -3.49 -17.54 5.93
C GLN A 7 -3.64 -16.84 7.28
N SER A 8 -4.88 -16.75 7.76
CA SER A 8 -5.19 -16.39 9.15
C SER A 8 -4.86 -17.59 10.03
N PHE A 9 -4.05 -17.40 11.06
CA PHE A 9 -3.89 -18.40 12.13
C PHE A 9 -5.25 -18.55 12.86
N GLU A 10 -5.59 -19.74 13.37
CA GLU A 10 -6.90 -19.99 14.01
C GLU A 10 -7.22 -18.99 15.14
N ASP A 11 -6.22 -18.64 15.94
CA ASP A 11 -6.29 -17.64 17.02
C ASP A 11 -6.53 -16.19 16.51
N ASP A 12 -6.15 -15.88 15.26
CA ASP A 12 -6.45 -14.59 14.63
C ASP A 12 -7.95 -14.45 14.31
N ASN A 13 -8.62 -15.56 13.97
CA ASN A 13 -10.04 -15.57 13.65
C ASN A 13 -10.91 -15.32 14.88
N GLU A 14 -10.61 -15.98 16.00
CA GLU A 14 -11.35 -15.75 17.26
C GLU A 14 -11.21 -14.30 17.73
N ARG A 15 -9.97 -13.77 17.74
CA ARG A 15 -9.73 -12.36 18.09
C ARG A 15 -10.44 -11.37 17.18
N ARG A 16 -10.55 -11.67 15.88
CA ARG A 16 -11.33 -10.84 14.94
C ARG A 16 -12.81 -10.84 15.27
N VAL A 17 -13.38 -11.98 15.64
CA VAL A 17 -14.79 -12.08 16.03
C VAL A 17 -15.02 -11.31 17.33
N GLU A 18 -14.20 -11.51 18.36
CA GLU A 18 -14.29 -10.77 19.63
C GLU A 18 -14.20 -9.25 19.40
N PHE A 19 -13.28 -8.81 18.56
CA PHE A 19 -13.15 -7.39 18.20
C PHE A 19 -14.40 -6.86 17.49
N CYS A 20 -14.95 -7.62 16.52
CA CYS A 20 -16.17 -7.25 15.83
C CYS A 20 -17.36 -7.13 16.78
N GLU A 21 -17.54 -8.08 17.69
CA GLU A 21 -18.59 -8.04 18.71
C GLU A 21 -18.43 -6.84 19.65
N PHE A 22 -17.21 -6.57 20.10
CA PHE A 22 -16.88 -5.40 20.91
C PHE A 22 -17.26 -4.09 20.20
N ILE A 23 -16.85 -3.91 18.93
CA ILE A 23 -17.17 -2.70 18.17
C ILE A 23 -18.69 -2.58 17.97
N LEU A 24 -19.38 -3.65 17.58
CA LEU A 24 -20.83 -3.64 17.35
C LEU A 24 -21.61 -3.25 18.62
N GLN A 25 -21.25 -3.82 19.77
CA GLN A 25 -21.89 -3.49 21.05
C GLN A 25 -21.68 -2.01 21.40
N ASN A 26 -20.45 -1.49 21.29
CA ASN A 26 -20.17 -0.11 21.66
C ASN A 26 -20.81 0.91 20.70
N VAL A 27 -20.84 0.63 19.40
CA VAL A 27 -21.52 1.48 18.42
C VAL A 27 -23.04 1.48 18.63
N SER A 28 -23.62 0.37 19.09
CA SER A 28 -25.06 0.30 19.41
C SER A 28 -25.46 1.19 20.60
N GLN A 29 -24.53 1.40 21.54
CA GLN A 29 -24.76 2.23 22.74
C GLN A 29 -24.41 3.69 22.51
N ASP A 30 -23.43 3.97 21.64
CA ASP A 30 -22.96 5.31 21.35
C ASP A 30 -22.57 5.46 19.87
N GLU A 31 -23.40 6.17 19.11
CA GLU A 31 -23.18 6.44 17.68
C GLU A 31 -21.87 7.19 17.40
N ASN A 32 -21.34 7.92 18.39
CA ASN A 32 -20.07 8.65 18.28
C ASN A 32 -18.87 7.85 18.80
N PHE A 33 -19.04 6.58 19.16
CA PHE A 33 -17.96 5.70 19.58
C PHE A 33 -16.80 5.69 18.57
N LEU A 34 -17.10 5.50 17.29
CA LEU A 34 -16.07 5.43 16.25
C LEU A 34 -15.36 6.77 15.99
N MET A 35 -16.00 7.90 16.30
CA MET A 35 -15.45 9.24 16.09
C MET A 35 -14.28 9.56 17.05
N ARG A 36 -14.09 8.74 18.10
CA ARG A 36 -12.99 8.87 19.05
C ARG A 36 -11.73 8.10 18.65
N PHE A 37 -11.81 7.22 17.65
CA PHE A 37 -10.64 6.50 17.15
C PHE A 37 -9.87 7.30 16.10
N VAL A 38 -8.54 7.14 16.13
CA VAL A 38 -7.66 7.54 15.05
C VAL A 38 -7.30 6.28 14.27
N PHE A 39 -7.80 6.15 13.04
CA PHE A 39 -7.40 5.08 12.13
C PHE A 39 -6.16 5.51 11.37
N SER A 40 -5.12 4.68 11.35
CA SER A 40 -3.88 4.96 10.62
C SER A 40 -3.50 3.82 9.71
N ASN A 41 -3.03 4.14 8.51
CA ASN A 41 -2.43 3.17 7.59
C ASN A 41 -1.29 3.82 6.80
N ASP A 42 -0.35 3.00 6.35
CA ASP A 42 0.67 3.36 5.38
C ASP A 42 0.37 2.74 4.00
N ALA A 43 0.70 3.49 2.95
CA ALA A 43 0.61 3.02 1.58
C ALA A 43 1.87 3.44 0.81
N THR A 44 2.44 2.50 0.07
CA THR A 44 3.60 2.74 -0.78
C THR A 44 3.15 2.93 -2.22
N PHE A 45 3.54 4.05 -2.83
CA PHE A 45 3.30 4.37 -4.23
C PHE A 45 4.62 4.35 -5.00
N HIS A 46 4.54 3.86 -6.22
CA HIS A 46 5.64 3.91 -7.18
C HIS A 46 5.31 5.00 -8.21
N LEU A 47 6.04 6.12 -8.17
CA LEU A 47 5.83 7.26 -9.07
C LEU A 47 6.08 6.91 -10.54
N ILE A 48 6.94 5.92 -10.78
CA ILE A 48 7.18 5.35 -12.09
C ILE A 48 6.74 3.90 -11.97
N GLY A 49 5.66 3.55 -12.68
CA GLY A 49 5.18 2.17 -12.74
C GLY A 49 6.36 1.25 -13.00
N GLU A 50 6.51 0.24 -12.16
CA GLU A 50 7.52 -0.80 -12.33
C GLU A 50 7.17 -1.53 -13.63
N VAL A 51 7.69 -1.05 -14.75
CA VAL A 51 7.87 -1.92 -15.90
C VAL A 51 8.93 -2.87 -15.41
N SER A 52 8.53 -4.10 -15.06
CA SER A 52 9.48 -5.13 -14.66
C SER A 52 10.63 -5.11 -15.66
N SER A 53 11.86 -5.16 -15.19
CA SER A 53 13.08 -5.18 -16.03
C SER A 53 13.02 -6.25 -17.15
N ASN A 54 12.08 -7.19 -17.05
CA ASN A 54 11.81 -8.26 -17.99
C ASN A 54 10.83 -7.90 -19.14
N SER A 55 10.23 -6.71 -19.20
CA SER A 55 9.21 -6.39 -20.22
C SER A 55 9.26 -4.95 -20.75
N VAL A 56 10.45 -4.35 -20.84
CA VAL A 56 10.66 -3.20 -21.74
C VAL A 56 10.94 -3.73 -23.15
N GLY A 57 9.88 -3.97 -23.92
CA GLY A 57 9.99 -4.21 -25.35
C GLY A 57 9.99 -2.88 -26.10
N ILE A 58 11.16 -2.38 -26.52
CA ILE A 58 11.25 -1.30 -27.50
C ILE A 58 11.02 -1.95 -28.87
N TRP A 59 9.84 -1.75 -29.44
CA TRP A 59 9.54 -2.25 -30.78
C TRP A 59 10.19 -1.31 -31.81
N CYS A 60 11.20 -1.82 -32.51
CA CYS A 60 11.77 -1.20 -33.69
C CYS A 60 11.37 -2.01 -34.93
N MET A 61 11.24 -1.37 -36.09
CA MET A 61 10.96 -2.06 -37.36
C MET A 61 12.18 -2.85 -37.88
N GLU A 62 13.37 -2.57 -37.36
CA GLU A 62 14.60 -3.33 -37.59
C GLU A 62 15.02 -4.12 -36.35
N GLN A 63 15.70 -5.25 -36.57
CA GLN A 63 16.17 -6.13 -35.50
C GLN A 63 17.20 -5.38 -34.62
N PRO A 64 16.98 -5.22 -33.30
CA PRO A 64 17.91 -4.49 -32.46
C PRO A 64 19.22 -5.28 -32.34
N HIS A 65 20.33 -4.65 -32.75
CA HIS A 65 21.66 -5.24 -32.66
C HIS A 65 22.23 -5.23 -31.23
N GLU A 66 21.61 -4.49 -30.30
CA GLU A 66 22.00 -4.41 -28.90
C GLU A 66 20.76 -4.37 -27.98
N ILE A 67 20.84 -5.08 -26.87
CA ILE A 67 19.84 -5.05 -25.79
C ILE A 67 20.44 -4.23 -24.65
N VAL A 68 19.95 -3.01 -24.43
CA VAL A 68 20.35 -2.17 -23.29
C VAL A 68 19.35 -2.36 -22.17
N GLN A 69 19.77 -3.02 -21.08
CA GLN A 69 19.01 -3.07 -19.84
C GLN A 69 19.15 -1.72 -19.12
N HIS A 70 18.04 -1.00 -18.94
CA HIS A 70 18.04 0.25 -18.20
C HIS A 70 17.27 0.09 -16.90
N GLU A 71 17.98 0.07 -15.77
CA GLU A 71 17.39 0.08 -14.43
C GLU A 71 16.85 1.49 -14.15
N ARG A 72 15.52 1.66 -14.28
CA ARG A 72 14.87 2.87 -13.79
C ARG A 72 14.69 2.73 -12.29
N ALA A 73 15.52 3.40 -11.52
CA ALA A 73 15.29 3.54 -10.10
C ALA A 73 13.98 4.33 -9.89
N SER A 74 12.87 3.61 -9.68
CA SER A 74 11.57 4.21 -9.42
C SER A 74 11.59 4.84 -8.02
N THR A 75 11.15 6.10 -7.94
CA THR A 75 11.00 6.77 -6.65
C THR A 75 9.84 6.12 -5.90
N LYS A 76 10.12 5.64 -4.68
CA LYS A 76 9.11 5.09 -3.77
C LYS A 76 8.67 6.20 -2.82
N ASP A 77 7.39 6.51 -2.87
CA ASP A 77 6.77 7.44 -1.94
C ASP A 77 5.91 6.65 -0.95
N ASN A 78 6.21 6.80 0.33
CA ASN A 78 5.39 6.26 1.40
C ASN A 78 4.46 7.36 1.89
N VAL A 79 3.17 7.11 1.87
CA VAL A 79 2.14 8.01 2.39
C VAL A 79 1.61 7.43 3.68
N PHE A 80 1.62 8.22 4.74
CA PHE A 80 0.99 7.91 6.02
C PHE A 80 -0.33 8.68 6.11
N VAL A 81 -1.42 7.99 6.38
CA VAL A 81 -2.75 8.57 6.46
C VAL A 81 -3.34 8.29 7.83
N HIS A 82 -3.90 9.32 8.45
CA HIS A 82 -4.63 9.26 9.72
C HIS A 82 -6.04 9.83 9.56
N PHE A 83 -7.06 9.09 9.99
CA PHE A 83 -8.45 9.52 10.01
C PHE A 83 -8.96 9.65 11.44
N LEU A 84 -9.55 10.80 11.79
CA LEU A 84 -10.24 11.04 13.05
C LEU A 84 -11.62 11.60 12.76
N GLY A 85 -12.64 10.76 12.94
CA GLY A 85 -14.02 11.08 12.54
C GLY A 85 -14.10 11.51 11.07
N LYS A 86 -14.43 12.79 10.81
CA LYS A 86 -14.52 13.36 9.45
C LYS A 86 -13.25 14.08 8.99
N ARG A 87 -12.16 14.03 9.77
CA ARG A 87 -10.89 14.69 9.44
C ARG A 87 -9.88 13.68 8.92
N CYS A 88 -9.14 14.06 7.88
CA CYS A 88 -8.03 13.32 7.33
C CYS A 88 -6.75 14.15 7.49
N MET A 89 -5.70 13.53 8.01
CA MET A 89 -4.36 14.12 8.10
C MET A 89 -3.38 13.18 7.41
N THR A 90 -2.60 13.72 6.48
CA THR A 90 -1.67 12.94 5.67
C THR A 90 -0.27 13.53 5.73
N SER A 91 0.72 12.66 5.75
CA SER A 91 2.12 13.02 5.51
C SER A 91 2.71 12.08 4.47
N PHE A 92 3.77 12.50 3.80
CA PHE A 92 4.48 11.65 2.85
C PHE A 92 5.98 11.74 3.07
N SER A 93 6.67 10.64 2.78
CA SER A 93 8.12 10.56 2.75
C SER A 93 8.54 10.04 1.37
N SER A 94 9.38 10.82 0.69
CA SER A 94 9.91 10.45 -0.61
C SER A 94 11.32 9.88 -0.46
N GLN A 95 11.48 8.62 -0.83
CA GLN A 95 12.80 8.00 -0.89
C GLN A 95 13.35 8.19 -2.30
N ARG A 96 14.19 9.22 -2.48
CA ARG A 96 14.95 9.38 -3.73
C ARG A 96 16.04 8.31 -3.78
N PRO A 97 16.16 7.55 -4.87
CA PRO A 97 17.31 6.69 -5.06
C PRO A 97 18.57 7.54 -5.06
N LEU A 98 19.58 7.14 -4.28
CA LEU A 98 20.91 7.73 -4.37
C LEU A 98 21.43 7.47 -5.78
N LEU A 99 21.64 8.52 -6.56
CA LEU A 99 22.41 8.43 -7.80
C LEU A 99 23.80 7.90 -7.40
N ARG A 100 24.13 6.69 -7.85
CA ARG A 100 25.53 6.24 -7.85
C ARG A 100 26.22 7.05 -8.95
N GLU A 101 27.15 7.92 -8.55
CA GLU A 101 28.12 8.57 -9.44
C GLU A 101 29.07 7.55 -10.06
#